data_AF-A0A662H8A3-F1
#
_entry.id   AF-A0A662H8A3-F1
#
_cell.length_a   1.000
_cell.length_b   1.000
_cell.length_c   1.000
_cell.angle_alpha   90.00
_cell.angle_beta   90.00
_cell.angle_gamma   90.00
#
_symmetry.space_group_name_H-M   'P 1'
#
loop_
_entity.id
_entity.type
_entity.pdbx_description
1 polymer ?
#
loop_
_entity_poly.entity_id
_entity_poly.type
_entity_poly.pdbx_seq_one_letter_code
_entity_poly.pdbx_strand_id
1 'polypeptide(L)'
;MEKNFIEEFNKEFKKMYFNYNKAVSENDYDTAIEIGEKILQGLIKISREYILSSMHSETIKSLIEDIIVFHEKNLAYIQGTREAVKSMPVLFTFDAKERAVEILSSSISEFFSFILGALIIL
;
A
#
# COMPACT_ATOMS: atom_id res chain seq x y z
N MET A 1 -9.82 -3.28 -22.36
CA MET A 1 -10.41 -3.11 -21.00
C MET A 1 -9.38 -2.57 -19.98
N GLU A 2 -8.07 -2.68 -20.24
CA GLU A 2 -6.97 -2.42 -19.29
C GLU A 2 -6.59 -0.94 -19.03
N LYS A 3 -6.84 -0.01 -19.97
CA LYS A 3 -6.58 1.44 -19.76
C LYS A 3 -7.45 2.05 -18.64
N ASN A 4 -8.58 1.43 -18.33
CA ASN A 4 -9.56 1.98 -17.41
C ASN A 4 -9.10 1.88 -15.95
N PHE A 5 -8.45 0.78 -15.55
CA PHE A 5 -8.09 0.55 -14.14
C PHE A 5 -7.00 1.51 -13.63
N ILE A 6 -5.93 1.78 -14.39
CA ILE A 6 -4.90 2.75 -13.94
C ILE A 6 -5.48 4.16 -13.87
N GLU A 7 -6.30 4.56 -14.84
CA GLU A 7 -6.93 5.89 -14.84
C GLU A 7 -7.93 6.04 -13.68
N GLU A 8 -8.73 5.00 -13.43
CA GLU A 8 -9.68 4.92 -12.31
C GLU A 8 -8.94 4.90 -10.98
N PHE A 9 -7.94 4.04 -10.82
CA PHE A 9 -7.10 4.00 -9.63
C PHE A 9 -6.41 5.33 -9.39
N ASN A 10 -5.88 6.01 -10.41
CA ASN A 10 -5.24 7.32 -10.22
C ASN A 10 -6.23 8.39 -9.73
N LYS A 11 -7.46 8.39 -10.27
CA LYS A 11 -8.53 9.28 -9.79
C LYS A 11 -8.87 9.00 -8.33
N GLU A 12 -9.03 7.73 -7.97
CA GLU A 12 -9.38 7.32 -6.62
C GLU A 12 -8.21 7.48 -5.64
N PHE A 13 -6.99 7.21 -6.08
CA PHE A 13 -5.76 7.25 -5.28
C PHE A 13 -5.54 8.63 -4.69
N LYS A 14 -5.71 9.71 -5.46
CA LYS A 14 -5.56 11.07 -4.92
C LYS A 14 -6.53 11.33 -3.76
N LYS A 15 -7.78 10.88 -3.91
CA LYS A 15 -8.81 11.03 -2.87
C LYS A 15 -8.49 10.14 -1.66
N MET A 16 -8.11 8.88 -1.90
CA MET A 16 -7.72 7.95 -0.83
C MET A 16 -6.50 8.48 -0.08
N TYR A 17 -5.46 8.93 -0.78
CA TYR A 17 -4.24 9.45 -0.18
C TYR A 17 -4.49 10.74 0.62
N PHE A 18 -5.35 11.63 0.13
CA PHE A 18 -5.78 12.80 0.91
C PHE A 18 -6.51 12.38 2.20
N ASN A 19 -7.49 11.49 2.09
CA ASN A 19 -8.26 11.01 3.25
C ASN A 19 -7.38 10.22 4.24
N TYR A 20 -6.42 9.45 3.74
CA TYR A 20 -5.42 8.74 4.53
C TYR A 20 -4.63 9.73 5.38
N ASN A 21 -4.00 10.74 4.76
CA ASN A 21 -3.22 11.75 5.48
C ASN A 21 -4.07 12.52 6.49
N LYS A 22 -5.33 12.81 6.15
CA LYS A 22 -6.27 13.43 7.09
C LYS A 22 -6.48 12.55 8.32
N ALA A 23 -6.82 11.27 8.13
CA ALA A 23 -7.01 10.33 9.23
C ALA A 23 -5.76 10.18 10.11
N VAL A 24 -4.58 10.11 9.49
CA VAL A 24 -3.30 10.11 10.21
C VAL A 24 -3.14 11.37 11.07
N SER A 25 -3.42 12.56 10.51
CA SER A 25 -3.27 13.83 11.22
C SER A 25 -4.25 14.01 12.38
N GLU A 26 -5.41 13.34 12.31
CA GLU A 26 -6.45 13.36 13.33
C GLU A 26 -6.26 12.24 14.38
N ASN A 27 -5.19 11.44 14.26
CA ASN A 27 -4.95 10.21 15.04
C ASN A 27 -6.09 9.18 14.95
N ASP A 28 -6.89 9.24 13.88
CA ASP A 28 -7.89 8.22 13.56
C ASP A 28 -7.21 7.04 12.86
N TYR A 29 -6.46 6.25 13.65
CA TYR A 29 -5.65 5.16 13.12
C TYR A 29 -6.50 4.02 12.54
N ASP A 30 -7.72 3.80 13.02
CA ASP A 30 -8.59 2.77 12.45
C ASP A 30 -8.96 3.12 10.99
N THR A 31 -9.38 4.37 10.76
CA THR A 31 -9.65 4.87 9.41
C THR A 31 -8.38 4.93 8.56
N ALA A 32 -7.26 5.38 9.13
CA ALA A 32 -5.98 5.45 8.41
C ALA A 32 -5.53 4.06 7.94
N ILE A 33 -5.62 3.05 8.80
CA ILE A 33 -5.27 1.66 8.46
C ILE A 33 -6.18 1.15 7.34
N GLU A 34 -7.49 1.35 7.43
CA GLU A 34 -8.42 0.87 6.39
C GLU A 34 -8.14 1.49 5.02
N ILE A 35 -7.89 2.80 4.97
CA ILE A 35 -7.60 3.49 3.70
C ILE A 35 -6.21 3.09 3.19
N GLY A 36 -5.23 3.02 4.08
CA GLY A 36 -3.86 2.65 3.72
C GLY A 36 -3.75 1.24 3.16
N GLU A 37 -4.46 0.27 3.74
CA GLU A 37 -4.56 -1.10 3.20
C GLU A 37 -5.08 -1.09 1.75
N LYS A 38 -6.16 -0.35 1.47
CA LYS A 38 -6.74 -0.24 0.12
C LYS A 38 -5.76 0.39 -0.87
N ILE A 39 -5.05 1.43 -0.45
CA ILE A 39 -4.01 2.06 -1.27
C ILE A 39 -2.93 1.04 -1.61
N LEU A 40 -2.34 0.40 -0.60
CA LEU A 40 -1.22 -0.51 -0.77
C LEU A 40 -1.60 -1.73 -1.62
N GLN A 41 -2.81 -2.29 -1.43
CA GLN A 41 -3.36 -3.35 -2.28
C GLN A 41 -3.44 -2.93 -3.75
N GLY A 42 -3.91 -1.71 -4.03
CA GLY A 42 -3.97 -1.19 -5.39
C GLY A 42 -2.59 -1.02 -6.03
N LEU A 43 -1.61 -0.54 -5.26
CA LEU A 43 -0.21 -0.43 -5.71
C LEU A 43 0.40 -1.81 -6.03
N ILE A 44 0.15 -2.81 -5.19
CA ILE A 44 0.59 -4.20 -5.42
C ILE A 44 -0.04 -4.73 -6.71
N LYS A 45 -1.34 -4.51 -6.89
CA LYS A 45 -2.06 -4.94 -8.10
C LYS A 45 -1.48 -4.30 -9.35
N ILE A 46 -1.24 -2.98 -9.36
CA ILE A 46 -0.62 -2.28 -10.48
C ILE A 46 0.75 -2.87 -10.79
N SER A 47 1.55 -3.11 -9.75
CA SER A 47 2.91 -3.63 -9.92
C SER A 47 2.93 -5.03 -10.54
N ARG A 48 2.04 -5.92 -10.11
CA ARG A 48 1.94 -7.27 -10.67
C ARG A 48 1.37 -7.28 -12.09
N GLU A 49 0.30 -6.53 -12.33
CA GLU A 49 -0.45 -6.59 -13.59
C GLU A 49 0.19 -5.79 -14.72
N TYR A 50 0.91 -4.70 -14.42
CA TYR A 50 1.42 -3.78 -15.44
C TYR A 50 2.94 -3.65 -15.46
N ILE A 51 3.60 -3.68 -14.29
CA ILE A 51 5.06 -3.52 -14.23
C ILE A 51 5.75 -4.87 -14.44
N LEU A 52 5.42 -5.88 -13.63
CA LEU A 52 6.07 -7.18 -13.71
C LEU A 52 5.77 -7.89 -15.04
N SER A 53 4.53 -7.77 -15.53
CA SER A 53 4.07 -8.39 -16.78
C SER A 53 4.76 -7.84 -18.04
N SER A 54 5.25 -6.60 -18.00
CA SER A 54 5.91 -5.94 -19.12
C SER A 54 7.42 -6.13 -19.14
N MET A 55 8.01 -6.76 -18.12
CA MET A 55 9.44 -7.06 -18.09
C MET A 55 9.79 -8.29 -18.91
N HIS A 56 10.89 -8.21 -19.68
CA HIS A 56 11.42 -9.35 -20.45
C HIS A 56 12.66 -10.00 -19.82
N SER A 57 13.42 -9.27 -19.00
CA SER A 57 14.62 -9.78 -18.34
C SER A 57 14.26 -10.52 -17.05
N GLU A 58 14.63 -11.79 -16.95
CA GLU A 58 14.37 -12.61 -15.75
C GLU A 58 15.06 -12.05 -14.50
N THR A 59 16.26 -11.46 -14.64
CA THR A 59 16.93 -10.79 -13.52
C THR A 59 16.12 -9.59 -13.02
N ILE A 60 15.57 -8.78 -13.93
CA ILE A 60 14.77 -7.61 -13.57
C ILE A 60 13.43 -8.06 -12.96
N LYS A 61 12.80 -9.09 -13.52
CA LYS A 61 11.58 -9.67 -12.94
C LYS A 61 11.79 -10.12 -11.50
N SER A 62 12.87 -10.84 -11.23
CA SER A 62 13.19 -11.29 -9.86
C SER A 62 13.33 -10.11 -8.90
N LEU A 63 14.02 -9.05 -9.30
CA LEU A 63 14.19 -7.85 -8.47
C LEU A 63 12.85 -7.15 -8.19
N ILE A 64 11.99 -7.03 -9.21
CA ILE A 64 10.67 -6.43 -9.05
C ILE A 64 9.78 -7.31 -8.16
N GLU A 65 9.83 -8.63 -8.34
CA GLU A 65 9.09 -9.57 -7.48
C GLU A 65 9.53 -9.43 -6.02
N ASP A 66 10.82 -9.32 -5.73
CA ASP A 66 11.32 -9.12 -4.37
C ASP A 66 10.78 -7.82 -3.74
N ILE A 67 10.71 -6.73 -4.52
CA ILE A 67 10.13 -5.45 -4.08
C ILE A 67 8.63 -5.62 -3.80
N ILE A 68 7.88 -6.27 -4.69
CA ILE A 68 6.44 -6.50 -4.50
C ILE A 68 6.21 -7.34 -3.24
N VAL A 69 6.96 -8.43 -3.07
CA VAL A 69 6.85 -9.34 -1.91
C VAL A 69 7.18 -8.63 -0.61
N PHE A 70 8.12 -7.69 -0.59
CA PHE A 70 8.41 -6.86 0.59
C PHE A 70 7.16 -6.08 1.04
N HIS A 71 6.49 -5.40 0.10
CA HIS A 71 5.29 -4.63 0.42
C HIS A 71 4.07 -5.52 0.74
N GLU A 72 3.96 -6.71 0.14
CA GLU A 72 2.95 -7.72 0.51
C GLU A 72 3.13 -8.21 1.96
N LYS A 73 4.38 -8.44 2.39
CA LYS A 73 4.68 -8.81 3.78
C LYS A 73 4.31 -7.71 4.76
N ASN A 74 4.59 -6.45 4.42
CA ASN A 74 4.17 -5.31 5.23
C ASN A 74 2.65 -5.25 5.35
N LEU A 75 1.93 -5.38 4.22
CA LEU A 75 0.46 -5.42 4.21
C LEU A 75 -0.09 -6.57 5.08
N ALA A 76 0.47 -7.77 4.96
CA ALA A 76 0.05 -8.92 5.76
C ALA A 76 0.28 -8.68 7.27
N TYR A 77 1.40 -8.06 7.65
CA TYR A 77 1.67 -7.66 9.02
C TYR A 77 0.64 -6.66 9.55
N ILE A 78 0.28 -5.65 8.75
CA ILE A 78 -0.73 -4.63 9.11
C ILE A 78 -2.10 -5.28 9.30
N GLN A 79 -2.51 -6.15 8.37
CA GLN A 79 -3.79 -6.87 8.46
C GLN A 79 -3.83 -7.79 9.68
N GLY A 80 -2.74 -8.50 9.97
CA GLY A 80 -2.62 -9.32 11.18
C GLY A 80 -2.69 -8.48 12.45
N THR A 81 -2.03 -7.31 12.46
CA THR A 81 -2.09 -6.35 13.58
C THR A 81 -3.52 -5.85 13.78
N ARG A 82 -4.19 -5.42 12.71
CA ARG A 82 -5.59 -4.97 12.72
C ARG A 82 -6.53 -6.04 13.27
N GLU A 83 -6.34 -7.30 12.91
CA GLU A 83 -7.17 -8.40 13.42
C GLU A 83 -6.89 -8.66 14.91
N ALA A 84 -5.62 -8.70 15.31
CA ALA A 84 -5.24 -8.93 16.70
C ALA A 84 -5.82 -7.88 17.65
N VAL A 85 -5.76 -6.60 17.29
CA VAL A 85 -6.22 -5.50 18.15
C VAL A 85 -7.74 -5.42 18.31
N LYS A 86 -8.54 -6.04 17.43
CA LYS A 86 -10.01 -6.09 17.59
C LYS A 86 -10.46 -6.76 18.89
N SER A 87 -9.66 -7.71 19.38
CA SER A 87 -9.93 -8.47 20.58
C SER A 87 -9.36 -7.84 21.87
N MET A 88 -8.71 -6.68 21.75
CA MET A 88 -7.97 -6.04 22.84
C MET A 88 -8.69 -4.79 23.37
N PRO A 89 -8.55 -4.46 24.68
CA PRO A 89 -9.03 -3.19 25.20
C PRO A 89 -8.31 -2.01 24.53
N VAL A 90 -9.07 -0.96 24.15
CA VAL A 90 -8.59 0.19 23.38
C VAL A 90 -7.29 0.81 23.93
N LEU A 91 -7.17 0.89 25.26
CA LEU A 91 -5.99 1.43 25.96
C LEU A 91 -4.67 0.76 25.56
N PHE A 92 -4.70 -0.50 25.13
CA PHE A 92 -3.51 -1.26 24.74
C PHE A 92 -3.29 -1.35 23.22
N THR A 93 -4.17 -0.71 22.43
CA THR A 93 -4.13 -0.83 20.96
C THR A 93 -3.44 0.34 20.28
N PHE A 94 -3.22 1.44 20.98
CA PHE A 94 -2.73 2.69 20.39
C PHE A 94 -1.37 2.50 19.71
N ASP A 95 -0.35 2.05 20.45
CA ASP A 95 1.02 1.85 19.93
C ASP A 95 1.06 0.88 18.74
N ALA A 96 0.25 -0.19 18.80
CA ALA A 96 0.17 -1.17 17.72
C ALA A 96 -0.44 -0.57 16.45
N LYS A 97 -1.48 0.26 16.59
CA LYS A 97 -2.12 0.96 15.48
C LYS A 97 -1.23 2.07 14.91
N GLU A 98 -0.58 2.86 15.78
CA GLU A 98 0.39 3.87 15.38
C GLU A 98 1.52 3.23 14.55
N ARG A 99 2.10 2.12 15.05
CA ARG A 99 3.14 1.39 14.34
C ARG A 99 2.68 0.86 12.97
N ALA A 100 1.44 0.36 12.89
CA ALA A 100 0.87 -0.08 11.62
C ALA A 100 0.74 1.09 10.61
N VAL A 101 0.32 2.27 11.08
CA VAL A 101 0.23 3.50 10.28
C VAL A 101 1.61 3.99 9.82
N GLU A 102 2.64 3.90 10.65
CA GLU A 102 4.02 4.23 10.24
C GLU A 102 4.49 3.34 9.08
N ILE A 103 4.29 2.03 9.19
CA ILE A 103 4.67 1.06 8.17
C ILE A 103 3.87 1.28 6.87
N LEU A 104 2.57 1.57 6.99
CA LEU A 104 1.72 1.95 5.85
C LEU A 104 2.25 3.20 5.16
N SER A 105 2.57 4.24 5.92
CA SER A 105 3.01 5.53 5.37
C SER A 105 4.31 5.39 4.57
N SER A 106 5.30 4.69 5.13
CA SER A 106 6.57 4.39 4.45
C SER A 106 6.33 3.51 3.22
N SER A 107 5.60 2.40 3.37
CA SER A 107 5.34 1.48 2.25
C SER A 107 4.59 2.14 1.09
N ILE A 108 3.57 2.95 1.37
CA ILE A 108 2.81 3.67 0.35
C ILE A 108 3.72 4.66 -0.38
N SER A 109 4.51 5.45 0.34
CA SER A 109 5.39 6.47 -0.26
C SER A 109 6.50 5.85 -1.12
N GLU A 110 7.18 4.84 -0.58
CA GLU A 110 8.27 4.14 -1.27
C GLU A 110 7.75 3.41 -2.51
N PHE A 111 6.66 2.66 -2.36
CA PHE A 111 6.16 1.82 -3.44
C PHE A 111 5.49 2.64 -4.55
N PHE A 112 4.79 3.72 -4.20
CA PHE A 112 4.28 4.67 -5.18
C PHE A 112 5.41 5.30 -6.01
N SER A 113 6.51 5.69 -5.36
CA SER A 113 7.68 6.25 -6.05
C SER A 113 8.33 5.24 -7.00
N PHE A 114 8.43 3.98 -6.57
CA PHE A 114 8.88 2.88 -7.43
C PHE A 114 7.96 2.70 -8.65
N ILE A 115 6.64 2.64 -8.45
CA ILE A 115 5.66 2.47 -9.53
C ILE A 115 5.73 3.61 -10.53
N LEU A 116 5.80 4.86 -10.06
CA LEU A 116 5.97 6.01 -10.94
C LEU A 116 7.23 5.90 -11.80
N GLY A 117 8.37 5.54 -11.18
CA GLY A 117 9.63 5.37 -11.89
C GLY A 117 9.56 4.27 -12.95
N ALA A 118 8.96 3.13 -12.61
CA ALA A 118 8.79 2.01 -13.52
C ALA A 118 7.87 2.35 -14.70
N LEU A 119 6.74 3.01 -14.45
CA LEU A 119 5.77 3.40 -15.49
C LEU A 119 6.30 4.46 -16.46
N ILE A 120 7.31 5.25 -16.09
CA ILE A 120 7.96 6.22 -16.99
C ILE A 120 8.84 5.52 -18.03
N ILE A 121 9.39 4.35 -17.68
CA ILE A 121 10.35 3.61 -18.51
C ILE A 121 9.62 2.67 -19.48
N LEU A 122 8.39 2.26 -19.15
CA LEU A 122 7.51 1.41 -19.95
C LEU A 122 6.84 2.15 -21.11
#